data_AF-L5LKJ4-F1
#
_entry.id   AF-L5LKJ4-F1
#
_cell.length_a   1.000
_cell.length_b   1.000
_cell.length_c   1.000
_cell.angle_alpha   90.00
_cell.angle_beta   90.00
_cell.angle_gamma   90.00
#
_symmetry.space_group_name_H-M   'P 1'
#
loop_
_entity.id
_entity.type
_entity.pdbx_description
1 polymer ?
#
loop_
_entity_poly.entity_id
_entity_poly.type
_entity_poly.pdbx_seq_one_letter_code
_entity_poly.pdbx_strand_id
1 'polypeptide(L)'
;MTPRLYQSVVVPSAAKGVGAAAPAPPGGGIHCDLALLQLRNLLKWYAKEFKDPLLQDPPVWFKSFLFCELVFQLPFFPIATYAFFKGSCKWIRTAAIVYSAHTMTTLIPILCTFLLEDFSKASGFKGQGPKTLRERLTLVSVYAPYFLIPLMLLLFMLRSPYYKYEEKRKKK
;
A
#
# COMPACT_ATOMS: atom_id res chain seq x y z
N MET A 1 38.08 27.50 -34.73
CA MET A 1 39.37 27.17 -35.38
C MET A 1 40.25 26.56 -34.29
N THR A 2 40.65 25.31 -34.47
CA THR A 2 41.32 24.42 -33.50
C THR A 2 42.61 25.01 -32.90
N PRO A 3 43.00 24.53 -31.70
CA PRO A 3 44.24 23.77 -31.64
C PRO A 3 44.21 22.53 -30.72
N ARG A 4 45.01 21.52 -31.10
CA ARG A 4 45.43 20.37 -30.30
C ARG A 4 46.54 20.75 -29.31
N LEU A 5 46.50 20.24 -28.09
CA LEU A 5 47.59 19.87 -27.15
C LEU A 5 46.90 18.98 -26.07
N TYR A 6 47.42 17.91 -25.47
CA TYR A 6 48.77 17.44 -25.20
C TYR A 6 48.71 15.94 -24.86
N GLN A 7 49.83 15.24 -25.05
CA GLN A 7 49.98 13.80 -24.94
C GLN A 7 50.72 13.42 -23.65
N SER A 8 50.34 12.27 -23.06
CA SER A 8 51.14 11.37 -22.22
C SER A 8 51.74 11.84 -20.88
N VAL A 9 51.23 11.27 -19.77
CA VAL A 9 52.08 10.72 -18.70
C VAL A 9 51.50 9.37 -18.27
N VAL A 10 52.23 8.30 -18.57
CA VAL A 10 52.10 6.97 -17.97
C VAL A 10 53.32 6.79 -17.07
N VAL A 11 53.13 6.53 -15.77
CA VAL A 11 54.02 5.68 -14.96
C VAL A 11 53.19 4.98 -13.86
N PRO A 12 53.37 3.65 -13.64
CA PRO A 12 52.61 2.81 -12.73
C PRO A 12 53.28 2.69 -11.34
N SER A 13 52.61 2.12 -10.34
CA SER A 13 53.14 0.99 -9.54
C SER A 13 52.20 0.59 -8.40
N ALA A 14 52.13 -0.73 -8.19
CA ALA A 14 51.28 -1.45 -7.28
C ALA A 14 51.78 -1.45 -5.83
N ALA A 15 50.87 -1.57 -4.87
CA ALA A 15 51.14 -2.27 -3.60
C ALA A 15 49.86 -2.82 -2.96
N LYS A 16 49.88 -4.14 -2.73
CA LYS A 16 48.91 -5.02 -2.06
C LYS A 16 48.50 -4.56 -0.65
N GLY A 17 47.26 -4.89 -0.29
CA GLY A 17 46.78 -5.17 1.08
C GLY A 17 45.38 -5.79 0.99
N VAL A 18 45.27 -7.12 0.84
CA VAL A 18 44.97 -8.08 1.92
C VAL A 18 43.71 -7.71 2.73
N GLY A 19 42.65 -8.48 2.48
CA GLY A 19 41.82 -9.08 3.53
C GLY A 19 40.98 -8.15 4.39
N ALA A 20 39.72 -7.97 3.98
CA ALA A 20 38.61 -7.96 4.93
C ALA A 20 37.36 -8.45 4.19
N ALA A 21 37.17 -9.77 4.19
CA ALA A 21 35.85 -10.34 3.94
C ALA A 21 34.90 -9.69 4.95
N ALA A 22 33.90 -8.96 4.45
CA ALA A 22 32.84 -8.42 5.29
C ALA A 22 32.23 -9.60 6.09
N PRO A 23 32.08 -9.47 7.43
CA PRO A 23 31.53 -10.55 8.22
C PRO A 23 30.10 -10.81 7.76
N ALA A 24 29.85 -12.04 7.30
CA ALA A 24 28.51 -12.51 7.00
C ALA A 24 27.66 -12.37 8.28
N PRO A 25 26.46 -11.76 8.21
CA PRO A 25 25.62 -11.62 9.38
C PRO A 25 25.11 -13.00 9.84
N PRO A 26 24.95 -13.21 11.16
CA PRO A 26 24.60 -14.50 11.72
C PRO A 26 23.20 -14.94 11.28
N GLY A 27 23.16 -15.89 10.34
CA GLY A 27 22.33 -17.11 10.28
C GLY A 27 20.81 -17.09 10.45
N GLY A 28 20.17 -16.00 10.89
CA GLY A 28 18.72 -15.96 11.17
C GLY A 28 17.95 -14.87 10.43
N GLY A 29 18.62 -13.88 9.82
CA GLY A 29 17.99 -12.73 9.16
C GLY A 29 17.73 -12.89 7.65
N ILE A 30 18.44 -13.80 6.99
CA ILE A 30 18.51 -13.90 5.52
C ILE A 30 17.13 -14.16 4.89
N HIS A 31 16.26 -14.92 5.55
CA HIS A 31 14.94 -15.25 5.01
C HIS A 31 13.97 -14.05 5.07
N CYS A 32 14.04 -13.23 6.12
CA CYS A 32 13.23 -12.03 6.27
C CYS A 32 13.75 -10.91 5.35
N ASP A 33 15.07 -10.75 5.26
CA ASP A 33 15.72 -9.78 4.37
C ASP A 33 15.45 -10.08 2.89
N LEU A 34 15.46 -11.36 2.52
CA LEU A 34 15.10 -11.79 1.16
C LEU A 34 13.62 -11.51 0.87
N ALA A 35 12.71 -11.84 1.79
CA ALA A 35 11.28 -11.57 1.63
C ALA A 35 10.99 -10.07 1.48
N LEU A 36 11.63 -9.24 2.30
CA LEU A 36 11.52 -7.78 2.21
C LEU A 36 12.10 -7.23 0.91
N LEU A 37 13.20 -7.81 0.41
CA LEU A 37 13.79 -7.42 -0.87
C LEU A 37 12.87 -7.76 -2.04
N GLN A 38 12.29 -8.97 -2.05
CA GLN A 38 11.35 -9.40 -3.08
C GLN A 38 10.10 -8.52 -3.09
N LEU A 39 9.54 -8.21 -1.90
CA LEU A 39 8.39 -7.32 -1.78
C LEU A 39 8.69 -5.92 -2.32
N ARG A 40 9.86 -5.36 -1.99
CA ARG A 40 10.29 -4.05 -2.51
C ARG A 40 10.45 -4.07 -4.03
N ASN A 41 10.99 -5.14 -4.59
CA ASN A 41 11.15 -5.28 -6.04
C ASN A 41 9.80 -5.39 -6.74
N LEU A 42 8.86 -6.17 -6.19
CA LEU A 42 7.50 -6.28 -6.69
C LEU A 42 6.77 -4.93 -6.63
N LEU A 43 6.90 -4.21 -5.51
CA LEU A 43 6.31 -2.88 -5.35
C LEU A 43 6.86 -1.88 -6.36
N LYS A 44 8.18 -1.88 -6.58
CA LYS A 44 8.82 -1.04 -7.61
C LYS A 44 8.35 -1.40 -9.01
N TRP A 45 8.21 -2.70 -9.31
CA TRP A 45 7.68 -3.16 -10.59
C TRP A 45 6.24 -2.69 -10.80
N TYR A 46 5.37 -2.89 -9.80
CA TYR A 46 3.98 -2.44 -9.85
C TYR A 46 3.89 -0.92 -10.03
N ALA A 47 4.61 -0.15 -9.21
CA ALA A 47 4.62 1.30 -9.27
C ALA A 47 5.09 1.80 -10.64
N LYS A 48 6.04 1.11 -11.27
CA LYS A 48 6.54 1.44 -12.61
C LYS A 48 5.53 1.08 -13.71
N GLU A 49 4.94 -0.11 -13.64
CA GLU A 49 4.02 -0.64 -14.65
C GLU A 49 2.72 0.17 -14.71
N PHE A 50 2.09 0.39 -13.55
CA PHE A 50 0.82 1.10 -13.45
C PHE A 50 0.96 2.61 -13.31
N LYS A 51 2.20 3.11 -13.22
CA LYS A 51 2.53 4.53 -12.99
C LYS A 51 1.79 5.11 -11.78
N ASP A 52 1.68 4.32 -10.71
CA ASP A 52 0.94 4.70 -9.52
C ASP A 52 1.69 5.79 -8.73
N PRO A 53 1.19 7.03 -8.71
CA PRO A 53 1.89 8.15 -8.07
C PRO A 53 1.94 7.99 -6.55
N LEU A 54 0.97 7.28 -5.94
CA LEU A 54 0.91 7.07 -4.49
C LEU A 54 1.99 6.11 -3.98
N LEU A 55 2.44 5.19 -4.84
CA LEU A 55 3.47 4.23 -4.48
C LEU A 55 4.87 4.66 -4.94
N GLN A 56 4.96 5.52 -5.96
CA GLN A 56 6.23 6.09 -6.43
C GLN A 56 6.79 7.14 -5.47
N ASP A 57 5.98 8.13 -5.10
CA ASP A 57 6.35 9.17 -4.13
C ASP A 57 5.19 9.35 -3.12
N PRO A 58 5.09 8.46 -2.12
CA PRO A 58 3.94 8.42 -1.22
C PRO A 58 3.81 9.73 -0.44
N PRO A 59 2.70 10.48 -0.63
CA PRO A 59 2.49 11.73 0.06
C PRO A 59 2.22 11.49 1.54
N VAL A 60 2.45 12.51 2.38
CA VAL A 60 2.36 12.39 3.84
C VAL A 60 0.96 11.95 4.28
N TRP A 61 -0.09 12.49 3.65
CA TRP A 61 -1.48 12.10 3.96
C TRP A 61 -1.75 10.61 3.68
N PHE A 62 -1.18 10.06 2.61
CA PHE A 62 -1.35 8.65 2.25
C PHE A 62 -0.63 7.74 3.24
N LYS A 63 0.59 8.13 3.66
CA LYS A 63 1.32 7.45 4.73
C LYS A 63 0.52 7.41 6.03
N SER A 64 -0.17 8.50 6.37
CA SER A 64 -1.05 8.55 7.55
C SER A 64 -2.20 7.57 7.42
N PHE A 65 -2.83 7.44 6.25
CA PHE A 65 -3.88 6.43 6.03
C PHE A 65 -3.35 5.01 6.15
N LEU A 66 -2.20 4.70 5.53
CA LEU A 66 -1.56 3.38 5.68
C LEU A 66 -1.22 3.07 7.14
N PHE A 67 -0.78 4.06 7.91
CA PHE A 67 -0.51 3.88 9.32
C PHE A 67 -1.80 3.57 10.10
N CYS A 68 -2.87 4.35 9.88
CA CYS A 68 -4.17 4.07 10.49
C CYS A 68 -4.70 2.69 10.09
N GLU A 69 -4.55 2.30 8.83
CA GLU A 69 -4.96 0.99 8.33
C GLU A 69 -4.16 -0.14 9.01
N LEU A 70 -2.85 0.05 9.18
CA LEU A 70 -2.01 -0.92 9.89
C LEU A 70 -2.42 -1.07 11.36
N VAL A 71 -2.75 0.04 12.03
CA VAL A 71 -3.09 0.05 13.45
C VAL A 71 -4.50 -0.47 13.72
N PHE A 72 -5.47 -0.18 12.86
CA PHE A 72 -6.88 -0.52 13.10
C PHE A 72 -7.36 -1.73 12.31
N GLN A 73 -6.93 -1.87 11.05
CA GLN A 73 -7.45 -2.89 10.14
C GLN A 73 -6.68 -4.22 10.25
N LEU A 74 -5.36 -4.22 10.46
CA LEU A 74 -4.64 -5.48 10.69
C LEU A 74 -5.05 -6.24 11.96
N PRO A 75 -5.17 -5.62 13.16
CA PRO A 75 -5.62 -6.37 14.33
C PRO A 75 -7.09 -6.78 14.23
N PHE A 76 -7.90 -6.07 13.42
CA PHE A 76 -9.30 -6.44 13.19
C PHE A 76 -9.43 -7.78 12.46
N PHE A 77 -8.59 -8.11 11.48
CA PHE A 77 -8.72 -9.36 10.72
C PHE A 77 -8.70 -10.65 11.55
N PRO A 78 -7.71 -10.92 12.42
CA PRO A 78 -7.71 -12.14 13.23
C PRO A 78 -8.88 -12.16 14.22
N ILE A 79 -9.25 -11.00 14.77
CA ILE A 79 -10.38 -10.89 15.68
C ILE A 79 -11.70 -11.17 14.95
N ALA A 80 -11.86 -10.63 13.74
CA ALA A 80 -13.01 -10.84 12.90
C ALA A 80 -13.13 -12.31 12.49
N THR A 81 -12.04 -12.92 12.03
CA THR A 81 -12.00 -14.35 11.69
C THR A 81 -12.38 -15.22 12.88
N TYR A 82 -11.83 -14.94 14.08
CA TYR A 82 -12.21 -15.67 15.30
C TYR A 82 -13.70 -15.48 15.65
N ALA A 83 -14.20 -14.25 15.58
CA ALA A 83 -15.60 -13.94 15.88
C ALA A 83 -16.58 -14.58 14.88
N PHE A 84 -16.22 -14.61 13.60
CA PHE A 84 -17.00 -15.31 12.57
C PHE A 84 -16.95 -16.82 12.75
N PHE A 85 -15.78 -17.39 13.08
CA PHE A 85 -15.64 -18.83 13.33
C PHE A 85 -16.46 -19.29 14.55
N LYS A 86 -16.52 -18.48 15.62
CA LYS A 86 -17.32 -18.78 16.82
C LYS A 86 -18.83 -18.52 16.66
N GLY A 87 -19.23 -17.75 15.64
CA GLY A 87 -20.63 -17.56 15.23
C GLY A 87 -21.57 -16.82 16.19
N SER A 88 -21.12 -16.39 17.38
CA SER A 88 -22.00 -15.87 18.45
C SER A 88 -21.67 -14.45 18.94
N CYS A 89 -20.72 -13.75 18.31
CA CYS A 89 -20.22 -12.47 18.81
C CYS A 89 -21.02 -11.27 18.28
N LYS A 90 -21.90 -10.70 19.10
CA LYS A 90 -22.74 -9.54 18.73
C LYS A 90 -21.97 -8.24 18.41
N TRP A 91 -20.70 -8.18 18.79
CA TRP A 91 -19.83 -7.03 18.55
C TRP A 91 -19.25 -7.01 17.12
N ILE A 92 -19.22 -8.16 16.42
CA ILE A 92 -18.61 -8.25 15.09
C ILE A 92 -19.33 -7.36 14.07
N ARG A 93 -20.64 -7.15 14.23
CA ARG A 93 -21.42 -6.26 13.37
C ARG A 93 -20.94 -4.82 13.48
N THR A 94 -20.81 -4.30 14.70
CA THR A 94 -20.32 -2.93 14.93
C THR A 94 -18.89 -2.80 14.43
N ALA A 95 -18.03 -3.77 14.72
CA ALA A 95 -16.65 -3.75 14.26
C ALA A 95 -16.52 -3.79 12.73
N ALA A 96 -17.34 -4.61 12.04
CA ALA A 96 -17.38 -4.67 10.58
C ALA A 96 -17.93 -3.37 9.95
N ILE A 97 -18.90 -2.71 10.58
CA ILE A 97 -19.39 -1.40 10.15
C ILE A 97 -18.30 -0.34 10.27
N VAL A 98 -17.61 -0.28 11.42
CA VAL A 98 -16.51 0.68 11.66
C VAL A 98 -15.37 0.45 10.68
N TYR A 99 -14.95 -0.80 10.50
CA TYR A 99 -13.95 -1.21 9.50
C TYR A 99 -14.35 -0.73 8.10
N SER A 100 -15.56 -1.07 7.66
CA SER A 100 -16.00 -0.76 6.30
C SER A 100 -16.07 0.75 6.07
N ALA A 101 -16.60 1.50 7.03
CA ALA A 101 -16.67 2.96 6.96
C ALA A 101 -15.27 3.60 6.93
N HIS A 102 -14.34 3.10 7.75
CA HIS A 102 -12.97 3.58 7.77
C HIS A 102 -12.27 3.37 6.42
N THR A 103 -12.26 2.13 5.90
CA THR A 103 -11.63 1.79 4.61
C THR A 103 -12.26 2.56 3.45
N MET A 104 -13.59 2.75 3.45
CA MET A 104 -14.22 3.59 2.43
C MET A 104 -13.77 5.05 2.52
N THR A 105 -13.64 5.58 3.73
CA THR A 105 -13.27 6.98 3.96
C THR A 105 -11.83 7.27 3.56
N THR A 106 -10.90 6.32 3.77
CA THR A 106 -9.51 6.45 3.33
C THR A 106 -9.37 6.29 1.81
N LEU A 107 -10.25 5.54 1.14
CA LEU A 107 -10.23 5.37 -0.32
C LEU A 107 -10.87 6.52 -1.10
N ILE A 108 -11.82 7.25 -0.53
CA ILE A 108 -12.40 8.44 -1.17
C ILE A 108 -11.31 9.43 -1.65
N PRO A 109 -10.38 9.91 -0.79
CA PRO A 109 -9.35 10.84 -1.22
C PRO A 109 -8.41 10.23 -2.27
N ILE A 110 -8.11 8.93 -2.19
CA ILE A 110 -7.29 8.21 -3.19
C ILE A 110 -7.95 8.23 -4.56
N LEU A 111 -9.24 7.88 -4.64
CA LEU A 111 -10.00 7.91 -5.88
C LEU A 111 -10.18 9.33 -6.41
N CYS A 112 -10.44 10.30 -5.52
CA CYS A 112 -10.49 11.72 -5.88
C CYS A 112 -9.16 12.21 -6.46
N THR A 113 -8.01 11.82 -5.90
CA THR A 113 -6.70 12.17 -6.45
C THR A 113 -6.53 11.62 -7.87
N PHE A 114 -6.91 10.36 -8.13
CA PHE A 114 -6.77 9.81 -9.49
C PHE A 114 -7.71 10.47 -10.52
N LEU A 115 -8.91 10.85 -10.11
CA LEU A 115 -9.91 11.43 -11.00
C LEU A 115 -9.73 12.94 -11.21
N LEU A 116 -9.39 13.69 -10.15
CA LEU A 116 -9.41 15.16 -10.13
C LEU A 116 -8.03 15.80 -10.23
N GLU A 117 -6.96 15.13 -9.77
CA GLU A 117 -5.62 15.71 -9.80
C GLU A 117 -5.12 15.82 -11.24
N ASP A 118 -4.47 16.94 -11.57
CA ASP A 118 -3.85 17.13 -12.87
C ASP A 118 -2.36 16.76 -12.80
N PHE A 119 -2.04 15.50 -13.09
CA PHE A 119 -0.66 15.00 -13.16
C PHE A 119 0.19 15.63 -14.29
N SER A 120 -0.41 16.47 -15.15
CA SER A 120 0.32 17.25 -16.15
C SER A 120 1.02 18.47 -15.54
N LYS A 121 0.45 19.02 -14.47
CA LYS A 121 1.05 20.14 -13.72
C LYS A 121 2.05 19.59 -12.72
N ALA A 122 3.11 20.35 -12.45
CA ALA A 122 4.11 20.01 -11.43
C ALA A 122 3.55 20.12 -9.99
N SER A 123 2.27 19.84 -9.76
CA SER A 123 1.63 19.86 -8.45
C SER A 123 1.68 18.46 -7.82
N GLY A 124 2.04 18.41 -6.53
CA GLY A 124 1.97 17.23 -5.64
C GLY A 124 2.97 16.11 -5.93
N PHE A 125 3.02 15.62 -7.17
CA PHE A 125 3.73 14.40 -7.59
C PHE A 125 4.85 14.66 -8.61
N LYS A 126 5.33 15.91 -8.71
CA LYS A 126 6.48 16.29 -9.58
C LYS A 126 6.30 15.86 -11.05
N GLY A 127 5.07 15.85 -11.56
CA GLY A 127 4.75 15.43 -12.93
C GLY A 127 4.88 13.92 -13.19
N GLN A 128 5.00 13.11 -12.13
CA GLN A 128 4.97 11.65 -12.18
C GLN A 128 3.55 11.16 -11.88
N GLY A 129 2.99 10.33 -12.77
CA GLY A 129 1.63 9.80 -12.62
C GLY A 129 0.96 9.48 -13.97
N PRO A 130 -0.29 8.99 -13.94
CA PRO A 130 -1.05 8.64 -15.12
C PRO A 130 -1.45 9.89 -15.91
N LYS A 131 -0.92 10.04 -17.12
CA LYS A 131 -1.17 11.21 -17.97
C LYS A 131 -2.42 11.05 -18.81
N THR A 132 -2.76 9.81 -19.16
CA THR A 132 -3.93 9.50 -19.99
C THR A 132 -5.14 9.09 -19.15
N LEU A 133 -6.34 9.35 -19.66
CA LEU A 133 -7.59 8.89 -19.02
C LEU A 133 -7.62 7.36 -18.86
N ARG A 134 -7.04 6.63 -19.81
CA ARG A 134 -6.97 5.16 -19.77
C ARG A 134 -6.12 4.70 -18.58
N GLU A 135 -4.93 5.26 -18.38
CA GLU A 135 -4.07 4.92 -17.23
C GLU A 135 -4.77 5.25 -15.90
N ARG A 136 -5.46 6.40 -15.83
CA ARG A 136 -6.26 6.78 -14.65
C ARG A 136 -7.38 5.79 -14.39
N LEU A 137 -8.13 5.40 -15.42
CA LEU A 137 -9.22 4.44 -15.29
C LEU A 137 -8.70 3.05 -14.91
N THR A 138 -7.53 2.65 -15.40
CA THR A 138 -6.85 1.42 -14.97
C THR A 138 -6.53 1.49 -13.47
N LEU A 139 -5.94 2.57 -12.96
CA LEU A 139 -5.69 2.73 -11.52
C LEU A 139 -7.00 2.70 -10.72
N VAL A 140 -8.01 3.48 -11.14
CA VAL A 140 -9.33 3.43 -10.49
C VAL A 140 -9.90 2.02 -10.49
N SER A 141 -9.75 1.24 -11.56
CA SER A 141 -10.22 -0.15 -11.61
C SER A 141 -9.46 -1.08 -10.66
N VAL A 142 -8.17 -0.82 -10.41
CA VAL A 142 -7.37 -1.59 -9.44
C VAL A 142 -7.78 -1.24 -8.01
N TYR A 143 -8.08 0.03 -7.72
CA TYR A 143 -8.48 0.48 -6.39
C TYR A 143 -9.99 0.33 -6.10
N ALA A 144 -10.84 0.25 -7.12
CA ALA A 144 -12.30 0.16 -6.98
C ALA A 144 -12.78 -1.07 -6.18
N PRO A 145 -12.21 -2.28 -6.34
CA PRO A 145 -12.58 -3.43 -5.52
C PRO A 145 -12.41 -3.16 -4.02
N TYR A 146 -11.34 -2.46 -3.64
CA TYR A 146 -11.08 -2.10 -2.24
C TYR A 146 -12.12 -1.14 -1.67
N PHE A 147 -12.85 -0.40 -2.51
CA PHE A 147 -13.97 0.44 -2.08
C PHE A 147 -15.30 -0.32 -2.13
N LEU A 148 -15.53 -1.08 -3.19
CA LEU A 148 -16.77 -1.81 -3.42
C LEU A 148 -16.98 -2.94 -2.41
N ILE A 149 -15.93 -3.68 -2.04
CA ILE A 149 -16.04 -4.78 -1.09
C ILE A 149 -16.45 -4.26 0.30
N PRO A 150 -15.78 -3.26 0.92
CA PRO A 150 -16.26 -2.62 2.14
C PRO A 150 -17.64 -2.02 2.03
N LEU A 151 -18.00 -1.39 0.89
CA LEU A 151 -19.34 -0.86 0.69
C LEU A 151 -20.40 -1.98 0.73
N MET A 152 -20.16 -3.09 0.05
CA MET A 152 -21.05 -4.26 0.10
C MET A 152 -21.13 -4.85 1.52
N LEU A 153 -20.00 -4.96 2.22
CA LEU A 153 -19.95 -5.42 3.61
C LEU A 153 -20.74 -4.51 4.55
N LEU A 154 -20.60 -3.19 4.40
CA LEU A 154 -21.34 -2.19 5.16
C LEU A 154 -22.85 -2.33 4.91
N LEU A 155 -23.27 -2.39 3.65
CA LEU A 155 -24.68 -2.54 3.29
C LEU A 155 -25.25 -3.87 3.81
N PHE A 156 -24.49 -4.95 3.72
CA PHE A 156 -24.87 -6.25 4.26
C PHE A 156 -25.07 -6.18 5.79
N MET A 157 -24.13 -5.59 6.53
CA MET A 157 -24.22 -5.45 7.99
C MET A 157 -25.33 -4.48 8.43
N LEU A 158 -25.65 -3.46 7.64
CA LEU A 158 -26.75 -2.53 7.91
C LEU A 158 -28.11 -3.15 7.60
N ARG A 159 -28.24 -3.90 6.49
CA ARG A 159 -29.51 -4.46 6.02
C ARG A 159 -29.84 -5.85 6.56
N SER A 160 -28.87 -6.60 7.09
CA SER A 160 -29.10 -7.97 7.53
C SER A 160 -30.11 -8.04 8.71
N PRO A 161 -31.25 -8.75 8.55
CA PRO A 161 -32.24 -8.94 9.61
C PRO A 161 -31.77 -9.96 10.67
N TYR A 162 -30.66 -10.67 10.42
CA TYR A 162 -30.10 -11.71 11.28
C TYR A 162 -29.83 -11.22 12.72
N TYR A 163 -29.51 -9.93 12.89
CA TYR A 163 -29.32 -9.34 14.22
C TYR A 163 -30.61 -8.94 14.94
N LYS A 164 -31.71 -8.66 14.23
CA LYS A 164 -32.96 -8.21 14.85
C LYS A 164 -33.67 -9.34 15.62
N TYR A 165 -33.45 -10.60 15.24
CA TYR A 165 -34.10 -11.76 15.85
C TYR A 165 -33.48 -12.12 17.22
N GLU A 166 -32.16 -12.04 17.30
CA GLU A 166 -31.36 -12.33 18.50
C GLU A 166 -31.51 -11.30 19.63
N GLU A 167 -31.92 -10.07 19.31
CA GLU A 167 -32.21 -9.04 20.32
C GLU A 167 -33.57 -9.28 20.99
N LYS A 168 -34.56 -9.77 20.24
CA LYS A 168 -35.89 -10.11 20.78
C LYS A 168 -35.88 -11.34 21.70
N ARG A 169 -34.98 -12.31 21.46
CA ARG A 169 -34.83 -13.51 22.31
C ARG A 169 -34.24 -13.25 23.70
N LYS A 170 -33.47 -12.16 23.89
CA LYS A 170 -32.90 -11.78 25.20
C LYS A 170 -33.80 -10.89 26.06
N LYS A 171 -34.85 -10.30 25.47
CA LYS A 171 -35.85 -9.49 26.19
C LYS A 171 -37.03 -10.32 26.72
N LYS A 172 -36.92 -11.65 26.66
CA LYS A 172 -37.93 -12.61 27.07
C LYS A 172 -37.31 -13.53 28.12
#